data_AF-A0A3D1G5G8-F1
#
_entry.id   AF-A0A3D1G5G8-F1
#
_cell.length_a   1.000
_cell.length_b   1.000
_cell.length_c   1.000
_cell.angle_alpha   90.00
_cell.angle_beta   90.00
_cell.angle_gamma   90.00
#
_symmetry.space_group_name_H-M   'P 1'
#
loop_
_entity.id
_entity.type
_entity.pdbx_description
1 polymer ?
#
loop_
_entity_poly.entity_id
_entity_poly.type
_entity_poly.pdbx_seq_one_letter_code
_entity_poly.pdbx_strand_id
1 'polypeptide(L)' 'RAAAGRALADRGKAYGIPGMQVDGMDVLAVRAAAAEAIAHCRAGKGPYILEM' A
#
# COMPACT_ATOMS: atom_id res chain seq x y z
N ARG A 1 -12.92 -14.55 -11.86
CA ARG A 1 -12.09 -15.30 -10.89
C ARG A 1 -11.61 -14.28 -9.86
N ALA A 2 -12.21 -14.24 -8.67
CA ALA A 2 -11.78 -13.31 -7.62
C ALA A 2 -10.37 -13.73 -7.15
N ALA A 3 -9.43 -12.79 -7.10
CA ALA A 3 -8.07 -13.07 -6.63
C ALA A 3 -8.14 -13.54 -5.17
N ALA A 4 -7.68 -14.76 -4.90
CA ALA A 4 -7.73 -15.43 -3.60
C ALA A 4 -6.68 -14.90 -2.60
N GLY A 5 -6.53 -13.58 -2.50
CA GLY A 5 -5.73 -12.90 -1.48
C GLY A 5 -6.66 -12.13 -0.54
N ARG A 6 -6.54 -12.35 0.78
CA ARG A 6 -7.40 -11.71 1.78
C ARG A 6 -7.23 -10.19 1.84
N ALA A 7 -6.06 -9.66 1.48
CA ALA A 7 -5.75 -8.23 1.45
C ALA A 7 -5.28 -7.82 0.04
N LEU A 8 -5.77 -6.69 -0.47
CA LEU A 8 -5.33 -6.10 -1.73
C LEU A 8 -3.87 -5.66 -1.69
N ALA A 9 -3.37 -5.22 -0.52
CA ALA A 9 -1.99 -4.84 -0.27
C ALA A 9 -0.99 -5.94 -0.66
N ASP A 10 -1.39 -7.21 -0.56
CA ASP A 10 -0.54 -8.37 -0.83
C ASP A 10 -0.36 -8.69 -2.32
N ARG A 11 -1.18 -8.10 -3.19
CA ARG A 11 -1.14 -8.38 -4.64
C ARG A 11 0.18 -7.98 -5.29
N GLY A 12 0.89 -7.04 -4.68
CA GLY A 12 2.18 -6.55 -5.14
C GLY A 12 3.37 -7.47 -4.81
N LYS A 13 3.22 -8.37 -3.83
CA LYS A 13 4.35 -9.16 -3.28
C LYS A 13 5.07 -9.99 -4.36
N ALA A 14 4.32 -10.58 -5.28
CA ALA A 14 4.90 -11.38 -6.39
C ALA A 14 5.77 -10.55 -7.35
N TYR A 15 5.61 -9.23 -7.36
CA TYR A 15 6.35 -8.29 -8.20
C TYR A 15 7.36 -7.46 -7.39
N GLY A 16 7.60 -7.80 -6.12
CA GLY A 16 8.45 -7.03 -5.22
C GLY A 16 7.86 -5.66 -4.84
N ILE A 17 6.58 -5.44 -5.07
CA ILE A 17 5.89 -4.19 -4.74
C ILE A 17 5.42 -4.28 -3.28
N PRO A 18 5.95 -3.43 -2.37
CA PRO A 18 5.49 -3.39 -1.00
C PRO A 18 4.05 -2.87 -0.93
N GLY A 19 3.31 -3.30 0.09
CA GLY A 19 1.98 -2.76 0.37
C GLY A 19 1.64 -2.73 1.85
N MET A 20 0.69 -1.86 2.20
CA MET A 20 0.18 -1.63 3.55
C MET A 20 -1.33 -1.49 3.51
N GLN A 21 -2.00 -2.04 4.52
CA GLN A 21 -3.42 -1.83 4.78
C GLN A 21 -3.59 -0.78 5.88
N VAL A 22 -4.52 0.15 5.70
CA VAL A 22 -4.86 1.24 6.61
C VAL A 22 -6.36 1.27 6.83
N ASP A 23 -6.80 1.71 8.00
CA ASP A 23 -8.21 2.02 8.22
C ASP A 23 -8.58 3.32 7.47
N GLY A 24 -9.34 3.19 6.38
CA GLY A 24 -9.81 4.33 5.59
C GLY A 24 -10.70 5.33 6.35
N MET A 25 -11.21 4.97 7.54
CA MET A 25 -12.03 5.86 8.37
C MET A 25 -11.19 6.76 9.30
N ASP A 26 -9.90 6.47 9.49
CA ASP A 26 -8.97 7.34 10.20
C ASP A 26 -8.13 8.17 9.22
N VAL A 27 -8.52 9.42 9.02
CA VAL A 27 -7.84 10.34 8.10
C VAL A 27 -6.38 10.63 8.48
N LEU A 28 -6.05 10.59 9.77
CA LEU A 28 -4.68 10.82 10.23
C LEU A 28 -3.80 9.59 9.92
N ALA A 29 -4.35 8.39 10.09
CA ALA A 29 -3.69 7.15 9.68
C ALA A 29 -3.48 7.11 8.16
N VAL A 30 -4.50 7.45 7.36
CA VAL A 30 -4.40 7.57 5.90
C VAL A 30 -3.31 8.54 5.49
N ARG A 31 -3.28 9.73 6.10
CA ARG A 31 -2.27 10.75 5.78
C ARG A 31 -0.85 10.28 6.13
N ALA A 32 -0.67 9.63 7.28
CA ALA A 32 0.63 9.12 7.70
C ALA A 32 1.15 8.04 6.74
N ALA A 33 0.32 7.04 6.44
CA ALA A 33 0.69 5.97 5.52
C ALA A 33 0.90 6.45 4.08
N ALA A 34 0.10 7.42 3.61
CA ALA A 34 0.30 8.05 2.32
C ALA A 34 1.65 8.77 2.26
N ALA A 35 2.07 9.46 3.33
CA ALA A 35 3.37 10.12 3.38
C ALA A 35 4.53 9.12 3.26
N GLU A 36 4.43 7.95 3.92
CA GLU A 36 5.42 6.87 3.80
C GLU A 36 5.47 6.29 2.38
N ALA A 37 4.31 5.98 1.79
CA ALA A 37 4.21 5.47 0.42
C ALA A 37 4.79 6.47 -0.60
N ILE A 38 4.47 7.76 -0.45
CA ILE A 38 5.02 8.84 -1.29
C ILE A 38 6.53 8.94 -1.13
N ALA A 39 7.06 8.88 0.10
CA ALA A 39 8.49 8.91 0.35
C ALA A 39 9.21 7.71 -0.30
N HIS A 40 8.63 6.51 -0.23
CA HIS A 40 9.14 5.32 -0.91
C HIS A 40 9.23 5.53 -2.43
N CYS A 41 8.13 5.95 -3.06
CA CYS A 41 8.07 6.17 -4.50
C CYS A 41 9.04 7.27 -4.94
N ARG A 42 9.10 8.39 -4.20
CA ARG A 42 10.01 9.52 -4.50
C ARG A 42 11.49 9.17 -4.31
N ALA A 43 11.81 8.23 -3.43
CA ALA A 43 13.16 7.71 -3.26
C ALA A 43 13.59 6.76 -4.41
N GLY A 44 12.75 6.55 -5.42
CA GLY A 44 13.05 5.71 -6.58
C GLY A 44 12.99 4.20 -6.29
N LYS A 45 12.38 3.79 -5.16
CA LYS A 45 12.30 2.38 -4.75
C LYS A 45 11.21 1.60 -5.49
N GLY A 46 10.47 2.25 -6.38
CA GLY A 46 9.39 1.66 -7.16
C GLY A 46 8.00 2.03 -6.62
N PRO A 47 6.95 1.38 -7.14
CA PRO A 47 5.57 1.62 -6.71
C PRO A 47 5.29 1.06 -5.32
N TYR A 48 4.21 1.52 -4.70
CA TYR A 48 3.74 1.08 -3.39
C TYR A 48 2.22 0.89 -3.42
N ILE A 49 1.68 -0.19 -2.84
CA ILE A 49 0.24 -0.43 -2.74
C ILE A 49 -0.26 0.01 -1.37
N LEU A 50 -1.16 1.00 -1.33
CA LEU A 50 -1.84 1.40 -0.11
C LEU A 50 -3.32 1.00 -0.21
N GLU A 51 -3.74 0.07 0.64
CA GLU A 51 -5.11 -0.41 0.77
C GLU A 51 -5.80 0.31 1.93
N MET A 52 -7.07 0.68 1.73
CA MET A 52 -7.91 1.40 2.70
C MET A 52 -9.13 0.56 3.07
#